data_AF-A0A519UVW4-F1
#
_entry.id   AF-A0A519UVW4-F1
#
_cell.length_a   1.000
_cell.length_b   1.000
_cell.length_c   1.000
_cell.angle_alpha   90.00
_cell.angle_beta   90.00
_cell.angle_gamma   90.00
#
_symmetry.space_group_name_H-M   'P 1'
#
loop_
_entity.id
_entity.type
_entity.pdbx_description
1 polymer ?
#
loop_
_entity_poly.entity_id
_entity_poly.type
_entity_poly.pdbx_seq_one_letter_code
_entity_poly.pdbx_strand_id
1 'polypeptide(L)'
;MRPLLLALLGLLVFLLPALLLGRHGYVLLHDNLDTEISIAYLLTKLHLALAYGAQVVVPPIMNGLPRNALRPGLSVTMLVFWVFQNQPLVAYLVHQALVRLVGLLAMYWLLRRYGLARPAQRGLAAAVALAWATLPLYSIYGLTVLGQPALLRAALGLRRGPGANPAPPA
;
A
#
# COMPACT_ATOMS: atom_id res chain seq x y z
N MET A 1 -10.39 -19.21 10.06
CA MET A 1 -9.75 -18.77 8.81
C MET A 1 -10.76 -18.44 7.72
N ARG A 2 -11.87 -19.18 7.58
CA ARG A 2 -12.94 -18.91 6.59
C ARG A 2 -13.36 -17.43 6.43
N PRO A 3 -13.59 -16.64 7.51
CA PRO A 3 -13.99 -15.23 7.33
C PRO A 3 -12.92 -14.33 6.73
N LEU A 4 -11.65 -14.55 7.07
CA LEU A 4 -10.54 -13.79 6.49
C LEU A 4 -10.40 -14.09 4.98
N LEU A 5 -10.57 -15.36 4.59
CA LEU A 5 -10.54 -15.75 3.19
C LEU A 5 -11.66 -15.07 2.39
N LEU A 6 -12.87 -14.97 2.96
CA LEU A 6 -13.98 -14.23 2.33
C LEU A 6 -13.65 -12.74 2.18
N ALA A 7 -13.00 -12.12 3.17
CA ALA A 7 -12.55 -10.73 3.04
C ALA A 7 -11.47 -10.56 1.97
N LEU A 8 -10.52 -11.50 1.86
CA LEU A 8 -9.51 -11.50 0.80
C LEU A 8 -10.15 -11.66 -0.59
N LEU A 9 -11.14 -12.55 -0.72
CA LEU A 9 -11.94 -12.68 -1.93
C LEU A 9 -12.71 -11.40 -2.24
N GLY A 10 -13.32 -10.77 -1.23
CA GLY A 10 -14.00 -9.49 -1.38
C GLY A 10 -13.07 -8.38 -1.85
N LEU A 11 -11.82 -8.33 -1.34
CA LEU A 11 -10.81 -7.41 -1.83
C LEU A 11 -10.41 -7.71 -3.28
N LEU A 12 -10.28 -8.98 -3.65
CA LEU A 12 -10.02 -9.36 -5.04
C LEU A 12 -11.16 -8.90 -5.96
N VAL A 13 -12.41 -9.13 -5.57
CA VAL A 13 -13.60 -8.65 -6.31
C VAL A 13 -13.61 -7.12 -6.42
N PHE A 14 -13.22 -6.41 -5.36
CA PHE A 14 -13.10 -4.95 -5.39
C PHE A 14 -12.02 -4.46 -6.38
N LEU A 15 -10.90 -5.17 -6.49
CA LEU A 15 -9.80 -4.82 -7.40
C LEU A 15 -10.07 -5.24 -8.85
N LEU A 16 -10.91 -6.26 -9.04
CA LEU A 16 -11.16 -6.91 -10.32
C LEU A 16 -11.61 -5.94 -11.43
N PRO A 17 -12.54 -4.98 -11.20
CA PRO A 17 -12.88 -3.98 -12.21
C PRO A 17 -11.67 -3.20 -12.71
N ALA A 18 -10.80 -2.70 -11.81
CA ALA A 18 -9.61 -1.95 -12.20
C ALA A 18 -8.62 -2.81 -13.00
N LEU A 19 -8.49 -4.09 -12.64
CA LEU A 19 -7.63 -5.04 -13.36
C LEU A 19 -8.17 -5.39 -14.75
N LEU A 20 -9.48 -5.60 -14.88
CA LEU A 20 -10.13 -5.96 -16.15
C LEU A 20 -10.21 -4.78 -17.12
N LEU A 21 -10.52 -3.58 -16.62
CA LEU A 21 -10.59 -2.39 -17.46
C LEU A 21 -9.21 -2.00 -17.98
N GLY A 22 -8.15 -2.20 -17.19
CA GLY A 22 -6.78 -1.93 -17.61
C GLY A 22 -6.63 -0.53 -18.22
N ARG A 23 -6.22 -0.47 -19.50
CA ARG A 23 -6.02 0.79 -20.24
C ARG A 23 -7.31 1.55 -20.54
N HIS A 24 -8.46 0.88 -20.48
CA HIS A 24 -9.78 1.48 -20.64
C HIS A 24 -10.33 2.01 -19.30
N GLY A 25 -9.61 1.80 -18.20
CA GLY A 25 -9.95 2.31 -16.88
C GLY A 25 -9.54 3.76 -16.70
N TYR A 26 -10.31 4.48 -15.88
CA TYR A 26 -10.02 5.86 -15.52
C TYR A 26 -9.23 5.92 -14.20
N VAL A 27 -8.02 6.47 -14.25
CA VAL A 27 -7.24 6.82 -13.05
C VAL A 27 -7.39 8.32 -12.82
N LEU A 28 -7.75 8.71 -11.60
CA LEU A 28 -7.92 10.12 -11.24
C LEU A 28 -6.64 10.91 -11.53
N LEU A 29 -6.77 11.95 -12.36
CA LEU A 29 -5.68 12.75 -12.92
C LEU A 29 -5.01 13.75 -11.97
N HIS A 30 -5.54 13.96 -10.75
CA HIS A 30 -4.98 14.89 -9.75
C HIS A 30 -3.50 14.56 -9.41
N ASP A 31 -2.95 15.15 -8.33
CA ASP A 31 -1.57 14.94 -7.85
C ASP A 31 -1.10 13.47 -7.84
N ASN A 32 -2.02 12.50 -7.79
CA ASN A 32 -1.72 11.10 -7.98
C ASN A 32 -1.13 10.75 -9.36
N LEU A 33 -1.80 11.08 -10.47
CA LEU A 33 -1.28 10.75 -11.81
C LEU A 33 -0.25 11.77 -12.27
N ASP A 34 -0.56 13.06 -12.12
CA ASP A 34 0.27 14.14 -12.64
C ASP A 34 1.63 14.19 -11.94
N THR A 35 1.65 14.02 -10.61
CA THR A 35 2.88 14.12 -9.80
C THR A 35 3.40 12.75 -9.38
N GLU A 36 2.66 12.00 -8.56
CA GLU A 36 3.22 10.85 -7.85
C GLU A 36 3.59 9.66 -8.74
N ILE A 37 2.69 9.27 -9.65
CA ILE A 37 2.92 8.17 -10.59
C ILE A 37 3.99 8.56 -11.63
N SER A 38 3.88 9.77 -12.19
CA SER A 38 4.83 10.28 -13.18
C SER A 38 6.26 10.38 -12.64
N ILE A 39 6.43 10.89 -11.42
CA ILE A 39 7.74 10.96 -10.76
C ILE A 39 8.30 9.54 -10.53
N ALA A 40 7.49 8.62 -9.99
CA ALA A 40 7.93 7.25 -9.76
C ALA A 40 8.36 6.56 -11.07
N TYR A 41 7.58 6.73 -12.14
CA TYR A 41 7.88 6.21 -13.47
C TYR A 41 9.18 6.81 -14.05
N LEU A 42 9.33 8.14 -14.05
CA LEU A 42 10.52 8.78 -14.63
C LEU A 42 11.79 8.41 -13.87
N LEU A 43 11.72 8.35 -12.54
CA LEU A 43 12.87 7.98 -11.71
C LEU A 43 13.34 6.55 -11.96
N THR A 44 12.42 5.61 -12.18
CA THR A 44 12.81 4.23 -12.49
C THR A 44 13.22 4.08 -13.96
N LYS A 45 12.52 4.72 -14.89
CA LYS A 45 12.79 4.67 -16.33
C LYS A 45 14.14 5.29 -16.72
N LEU A 46 14.55 6.35 -16.04
CA LEU A 46 15.83 7.03 -16.26
C LEU A 46 16.96 6.47 -15.39
N HIS A 47 16.70 5.43 -14.59
CA HIS A 47 17.66 4.87 -13.62
C HIS A 47 18.17 5.89 -12.58
N LEU A 48 17.36 6.91 -12.27
CA LEU A 48 17.70 7.98 -11.33
C LEU A 48 17.18 7.73 -9.91
N ALA A 49 16.44 6.64 -9.68
CA ALA A 49 15.82 6.34 -8.40
C ALA A 49 16.81 6.42 -7.22
N LEU A 50 18.03 5.90 -7.37
CA LEU A 50 19.08 5.92 -6.33
C LEU A 50 20.24 6.89 -6.60
N ALA A 51 20.12 7.74 -7.62
CA ALA A 51 21.18 8.65 -8.05
C ALA A 51 21.18 9.97 -7.25
N TYR A 52 21.55 9.92 -5.96
CA TYR A 52 21.47 11.05 -5.03
C TYR A 52 22.59 12.10 -5.13
N GLY A 53 23.33 12.14 -6.25
CA GLY A 53 24.40 13.12 -6.44
C GLY A 53 23.87 14.57 -6.47
N ALA A 54 24.63 15.51 -5.93
CA ALA A 54 24.21 16.91 -5.81
C ALA A 54 23.88 17.60 -7.16
N GLN A 55 24.53 17.16 -8.24
CA GLN A 55 24.34 17.68 -9.60
C GLN A 55 23.35 16.86 -10.44
N VAL A 56 22.76 15.81 -9.87
CA VAL A 56 21.84 14.93 -10.61
C VAL A 56 20.47 15.60 -10.71
N VAL A 57 20.01 15.76 -11.94
CA VAL A 57 18.69 16.34 -12.26
C VAL A 57 17.82 15.31 -13.00
N VAL A 58 16.51 15.53 -12.99
CA VAL A 58 15.54 14.79 -13.80
C VAL A 58 15.06 15.72 -14.93
N PRO A 59 15.67 15.65 -16.13
CA PRO A 59 15.45 16.64 -17.18
C PRO A 59 13.99 16.82 -17.62
N PRO A 60 13.17 15.75 -17.74
CA PRO A 60 11.77 15.91 -18.17
C PRO A 60 10.88 16.66 -17.18
N ILE A 61 11.30 16.84 -15.92
CA ILE A 61 10.49 17.48 -14.88
C ILE A 61 10.96 18.93 -14.75
N MET A 62 10.09 19.89 -15.08
CA MET A 62 10.32 21.33 -14.92
C MET A 62 11.65 21.82 -15.51
N ASN A 63 12.05 21.30 -16.68
CA ASN A 63 13.33 21.60 -17.34
C ASN A 63 14.58 21.24 -16.52
N GLY A 64 14.49 20.29 -15.58
CA GLY A 64 15.61 19.80 -14.79
C GLY A 64 15.45 20.03 -13.31
N LEU A 65 14.56 19.26 -12.68
CA LEU A 65 14.40 19.28 -11.23
C LEU A 65 15.51 18.46 -10.53
N PRO A 66 16.13 18.95 -9.44
CA PRO A 66 17.13 18.17 -8.70
C PRO A 66 16.56 16.84 -8.20
N ARG A 67 17.30 15.74 -8.40
CA ARG A 67 16.86 14.40 -7.95
C ARG A 67 16.57 14.37 -6.44
N ASN A 68 17.34 15.12 -5.68
CA ASN A 68 17.24 15.17 -4.22
C ASN A 68 15.99 15.92 -3.71
N ALA A 69 15.31 16.70 -4.55
CA ALA A 69 14.02 17.32 -4.24
C ALA A 69 12.83 16.36 -4.41
N LEU A 70 13.06 15.19 -4.99
CA LEU A 70 12.03 14.19 -5.29
C LEU A 70 12.00 13.08 -4.25
N ARG A 71 10.91 12.32 -4.23
CA ARG A 71 10.65 11.23 -3.28
C ARG A 71 11.80 10.21 -3.13
N PRO A 72 11.94 9.54 -1.98
CA PRO A 72 12.99 8.53 -1.77
C PRO A 72 12.94 7.37 -2.76
N GLY A 73 14.11 7.00 -3.29
CA GLY A 73 14.35 5.86 -4.17
C GLY A 73 14.30 4.52 -3.47
N LEU A 74 14.77 4.44 -2.22
CA LEU A 74 14.74 3.21 -1.43
C LEU A 74 13.37 3.06 -0.75
N SER A 75 12.36 2.71 -1.54
CA SER A 75 11.00 2.44 -1.08
C SER A 75 10.38 1.26 -1.81
N VAL A 76 9.42 0.57 -1.17
CA VAL A 76 8.67 -0.52 -1.81
C VAL A 76 7.93 -0.03 -3.06
N THR A 77 7.41 1.20 -3.04
CA THR A 77 6.79 1.81 -4.21
C THR A 77 7.75 1.89 -5.38
N MET A 78 8.97 2.40 -5.16
CA MET A 78 10.00 2.48 -6.20
C MET A 78 10.44 1.10 -6.68
N LEU A 79 10.55 0.12 -5.77
CA LEU A 79 10.85 -1.26 -6.15
C LEU A 79 9.80 -1.83 -7.12
N VAL A 80 8.51 -1.65 -6.82
CA VAL A 80 7.43 -2.11 -7.72
C VAL A 80 7.51 -1.39 -9.06
N PHE A 81 7.70 -0.07 -9.06
CA PHE A 81 7.85 0.72 -10.29
C PHE A 81 9.12 0.38 -11.09
N TRP A 82 10.16 -0.13 -10.44
CA TRP A 82 11.37 -0.58 -11.12
C TRP A 82 11.17 -1.96 -11.76
N VAL A 83 10.54 -2.90 -11.04
CA VAL A 83 10.20 -4.24 -11.57
C VAL A 83 9.30 -4.11 -12.81
N PHE A 84 8.32 -3.21 -12.78
CA PHE A 84 7.37 -2.98 -13.87
C PHE A 84 7.65 -1.69 -14.66
N GLN A 85 8.92 -1.27 -14.77
CA GLN A 85 9.31 0.01 -15.38
C GLN A 85 8.85 0.21 -16.84
N ASN A 86 8.59 -0.86 -17.59
CA ASN A 86 8.07 -0.80 -18.95
C ASN A 86 6.53 -0.80 -19.04
N GLN A 87 5.84 -0.94 -17.90
CA GLN A 87 4.39 -1.05 -17.81
C GLN A 87 3.87 -0.26 -16.57
N PRO A 88 3.90 1.09 -16.60
CA PRO A 88 3.58 1.92 -15.43
C PRO A 88 2.18 1.70 -14.88
N LEU A 89 1.20 1.40 -15.74
CA LEU A 89 -0.14 1.03 -15.29
C LEU A 89 -0.14 -0.26 -14.45
N VAL A 90 0.61 -1.28 -14.90
CA VAL A 90 0.74 -2.54 -14.15
C VAL A 90 1.46 -2.29 -12.82
N ALA A 91 2.52 -1.48 -12.83
CA ALA A 91 3.22 -1.07 -11.61
C ALA A 91 2.24 -0.45 -10.59
N TYR A 92 1.41 0.48 -11.05
CA TYR A 92 0.43 1.18 -10.23
C TYR A 92 -0.64 0.22 -9.66
N LEU A 93 -1.22 -0.64 -10.51
CA LEU A 93 -2.24 -1.61 -10.08
C LEU A 93 -1.69 -2.65 -9.10
N VAL A 94 -0.49 -3.17 -9.35
CA VAL A 94 0.20 -4.10 -8.44
C VAL A 94 0.51 -3.42 -7.10
N HIS A 95 1.01 -2.18 -7.14
CA HIS A 95 1.28 -1.41 -5.92
C HIS A 95 -0.01 -1.17 -5.12
N GLN A 96 -1.10 -0.79 -5.78
CA GLN A 96 -2.41 -0.60 -5.16
C GLN A 96 -2.92 -1.89 -4.50
N ALA A 97 -2.82 -3.02 -5.20
CA ALA A 97 -3.22 -4.32 -4.66
C ALA A 97 -2.38 -4.71 -3.43
N LEU A 98 -1.06 -4.53 -3.50
CA LEU A 98 -0.13 -4.83 -2.40
C LEU A 98 -0.46 -4.00 -1.14
N VAL A 99 -0.59 -2.68 -1.29
CA VAL A 99 -0.88 -1.76 -0.18
C VAL A 99 -2.21 -2.11 0.48
N ARG A 100 -3.25 -2.39 -0.31
CA ARG A 100 -4.57 -2.77 0.21
C ARG A 100 -4.57 -4.13 0.88
N LEU A 101 -3.85 -5.11 0.35
CA LEU A 101 -3.67 -6.43 0.97
C LEU A 101 -3.00 -6.30 2.35
N VAL A 102 -1.90 -5.55 2.42
CA VAL A 102 -1.21 -5.32 3.70
C VAL A 102 -2.11 -4.57 4.67
N GLY A 103 -2.86 -3.56 4.20
CA GLY A 103 -3.83 -2.83 5.02
C GLY A 103 -4.94 -3.71 5.61
N LEU A 104 -5.49 -4.62 4.81
CA LEU A 104 -6.48 -5.59 5.25
C LEU A 104 -5.91 -6.48 6.37
N LEU A 105 -4.74 -7.07 6.15
CA LEU A 105 -4.10 -7.96 7.11
C LEU A 105 -3.72 -7.21 8.41
N ALA A 106 -3.19 -5.99 8.28
CA ALA A 106 -2.85 -5.13 9.40
C ALA A 106 -4.07 -4.86 10.29
N MET A 107 -5.19 -4.42 9.69
CA MET A 107 -6.43 -4.15 10.42
C MET A 107 -7.00 -5.42 11.04
N TYR A 108 -7.07 -6.52 10.27
CA TYR A 108 -7.60 -7.78 10.77
C TYR A 108 -6.82 -8.26 12.01
N TRP A 109 -5.49 -8.27 11.96
CA TRP A 109 -4.67 -8.72 13.09
C TRP A 109 -4.70 -7.77 14.30
N LEU A 110 -4.84 -6.46 14.08
CA LEU A 110 -5.06 -5.52 15.16
C LEU A 110 -6.37 -5.85 15.89
N LEU A 111 -7.48 -5.94 15.15
CA LEU A 111 -8.80 -6.21 15.71
C LEU A 111 -8.81 -7.55 16.44
N ARG A 112 -8.25 -8.60 15.82
CA ARG A 112 -8.18 -9.94 16.41
C ARG A 112 -7.37 -10.00 17.71
N ARG A 113 -6.47 -9.04 17.95
CA ARG A 113 -5.65 -8.99 19.17
C ARG A 113 -6.21 -8.05 20.24
N TYR A 114 -6.85 -6.94 19.87
CA TYR A 114 -7.17 -5.87 20.82
C TYR A 114 -8.66 -5.49 20.92
N GLY A 115 -9.53 -5.85 19.97
CA GLY A 115 -10.94 -5.42 19.99
C GLY A 115 -11.96 -6.54 19.79
N LEU A 116 -11.67 -7.49 18.91
CA LEU A 116 -12.58 -8.54 18.45
C LEU A 116 -11.89 -9.90 18.55
N ALA A 117 -11.56 -10.35 19.77
CA ALA A 117 -10.76 -11.55 20.01
C ALA A 117 -11.57 -12.86 20.03
N ARG A 118 -12.87 -12.84 20.29
CA ARG A 118 -13.67 -14.06 20.40
C ARG A 118 -13.84 -14.76 19.04
N PRO A 119 -13.90 -16.10 18.95
CA PRO A 119 -14.06 -16.80 17.67
C PRO A 119 -15.30 -16.36 16.87
N ALA A 120 -16.43 -16.11 17.55
CA ALA A 120 -17.66 -15.62 16.93
C ALA A 120 -17.51 -14.24 16.25
N GLN A 121 -16.58 -13.40 16.72
CA GLN A 121 -16.35 -12.06 16.19
C GLN A 121 -15.43 -12.03 14.96
N ARG A 122 -14.94 -13.19 14.50
CA ARG A 122 -14.02 -13.28 13.34
C ARG A 122 -14.65 -12.72 12.05
N GLY A 123 -15.96 -12.91 11.88
CA GLY A 123 -16.72 -12.37 10.74
C GLY A 123 -16.69 -10.84 10.73
N LEU A 124 -17.08 -10.21 11.84
CA LEU A 124 -17.06 -8.76 12.01
C LEU A 124 -15.65 -8.19 11.81
N ALA A 125 -14.63 -8.81 12.40
CA ALA A 125 -13.24 -8.37 12.25
C ALA A 125 -12.79 -8.40 10.77
N ALA A 126 -13.19 -9.43 10.02
CA ALA A 126 -12.89 -9.54 8.59
C ALA A 126 -13.64 -8.49 7.75
N ALA A 127 -14.91 -8.23 8.06
CA ALA A 127 -15.71 -7.21 7.39
C ALA A 127 -15.15 -5.79 7.62
N VAL A 128 -14.78 -5.45 8.87
CA VAL A 128 -14.15 -4.16 9.18
C VAL A 128 -12.78 -4.03 8.50
N ALA A 129 -11.99 -5.10 8.46
CA ALA A 129 -10.71 -5.11 7.76
C ALA A 129 -10.86 -4.92 6.24
N LEU A 130 -11.89 -5.52 5.63
CA LEU A 130 -12.22 -5.29 4.23
C LEU A 130 -12.64 -3.84 3.99
N ALA A 131 -13.55 -3.29 4.81
CA ALA A 131 -13.98 -1.90 4.72
C ALA A 131 -12.81 -0.92 4.86
N TRP A 132 -11.86 -1.20 5.75
CA TRP A 132 -10.61 -0.44 5.88
C TRP A 132 -9.77 -0.48 4.60
N ALA A 133 -9.59 -1.68 4.03
CA ALA A 133 -8.78 -1.88 2.84
C ALA A 133 -9.41 -1.30 1.55
N THR A 134 -10.72 -1.07 1.53
CA THR A 134 -11.45 -0.51 0.37
C THR A 134 -11.70 0.99 0.47
N LEU A 135 -11.20 1.67 1.51
CA LEU A 135 -11.30 3.12 1.64
C LEU A 135 -10.83 3.85 0.35
N PRO A 136 -11.50 4.96 -0.01
CA PRO A 136 -11.09 5.81 -1.13
C PRO A 136 -9.86 6.62 -0.71
N LEU A 137 -8.69 6.18 -1.15
CA LEU A 137 -7.41 6.81 -0.83
C LEU A 137 -6.41 6.63 -1.97
N TYR A 138 -5.40 7.48 -1.99
CA TYR A 138 -4.27 7.37 -2.92
C TYR A 138 -3.27 6.33 -2.43
N SER A 139 -3.33 5.12 -3.00
CA SER A 139 -2.44 4.03 -2.61
C SER A 139 -0.98 4.28 -2.97
N ILE A 140 -0.67 5.27 -3.82
CA ILE A 140 0.70 5.62 -4.22
C ILE A 140 1.58 6.06 -3.04
N TYR A 141 0.95 6.58 -1.97
CA TYR A 141 1.62 6.91 -0.71
C TYR A 141 1.91 5.70 0.18
N GLY A 142 1.70 4.48 -0.32
CA GLY A 142 2.08 3.25 0.37
C GLY A 142 1.28 3.02 1.65
N LEU A 143 1.98 2.67 2.72
CA LEU A 143 1.38 2.27 4.00
C LEU A 143 1.07 3.44 4.96
N THR A 144 1.19 4.69 4.51
CA THR A 144 0.96 5.88 5.36
C THR A 144 -0.41 5.89 6.03
N VAL A 145 -1.48 5.59 5.29
CA VAL A 145 -2.84 5.46 5.82
C VAL A 145 -3.15 4.02 6.19
N LEU A 146 -3.05 3.10 5.22
CA LEU A 146 -3.51 1.72 5.43
C LEU A 146 -2.62 0.90 6.37
N GLY A 147 -1.38 1.31 6.61
CA GLY A 147 -0.47 0.68 7.57
C GLY A 147 -0.64 1.14 9.02
N GLN A 148 -1.45 2.18 9.29
CA GLN A 148 -1.69 2.67 10.65
C GLN A 148 -2.10 1.57 11.65
N PRO A 149 -2.93 0.57 11.29
CA PRO A 149 -3.27 -0.51 12.21
C PRO A 149 -2.06 -1.37 12.61
N ALA A 150 -1.11 -1.59 11.71
CA ALA A 150 0.11 -2.35 12.03
C ALA A 150 1.01 -1.55 12.98
N LEU A 151 1.15 -0.24 12.75
CA LEU A 151 1.89 0.67 13.63
C LEU A 151 1.28 0.68 15.04
N LEU A 152 -0.05 0.85 15.15
CA LEU A 152 -0.75 0.80 16.41
C LEU A 152 -0.57 -0.57 17.10
N ARG A 153 -0.67 -1.66 16.34
CA ARG A 153 -0.47 -3.02 16.87
C ARG A 153 0.92 -3.19 17.47
N ALA A 154 1.95 -2.65 16.81
CA ALA A 154 3.33 -2.66 17.28
C ALA A 154 3.50 -1.81 18.55
N ALA A 155 2.98 -0.58 18.55
CA ALA A 155 3.03 0.32 19.71
C ALA A 155 2.35 -0.30 20.95
N LEU A 156 1.15 -0.86 20.78
CA LEU A 156 0.45 -1.57 21.86
C LEU A 156 1.19 -2.84 22.31
N GLY A 157 1.90 -3.50 21.39
CA GLY A 157 2.74 -4.65 21.69
C GLY A 157 3.94 -4.27 22.57
N LEU A 158 4.65 -3.20 22.20
CA LEU A 158 5.78 -2.67 22.96
C LEU A 158 5.36 -2.23 24.37
N ARG A 159 4.20 -1.56 24.50
CA ARG A 159 3.66 -1.12 25.80
C ARG A 159 3.36 -2.28 26.76
N ARG A 160 3.11 -3.49 26.27
CA ARG A 160 2.82 -4.67 27.11
C ARG A 160 4.08 -5.43 27.56
N GLY A 161 5.27 -5.04 27.06
CA GLY A 161 6.54 -5.69 27.35
C GLY A 161 6.83 -6.95 26.50
N PRO A 162 8.11 -7.37 26.39
CA PRO A 162 8.49 -8.61 25.69
C PRO A 162 7.87 -9.83 26.39
N GLY A 163 7.17 -10.69 25.66
CA GLY A 163 6.63 -11.96 26.20
C GLY A 163 5.12 -12.00 26.46
N ALA A 164 4.39 -10.88 26.34
CA ALA A 164 2.93 -10.85 26.42
C ALA A 164 2.28 -11.37 25.10
N ASN A 165 2.57 -12.62 24.74
CA ASN A 165 1.73 -13.35 23.80
C ASN A 165 0.43 -13.69 24.54
N PRO A 166 -0.74 -13.24 24.07
CA PRO A 166 -1.99 -13.68 24.67
C PRO A 166 -2.05 -15.20 24.53
N ALA A 167 -2.42 -15.89 25.61
CA ALA A 167 -2.75 -17.30 25.57
C ALA A 167 -3.70 -17.55 24.37
N PRO A 168 -3.51 -18.63 23.60
CA PRO A 168 -4.44 -18.96 22.54
C PRO A 168 -5.85 -19.03 23.14
N PRO A 169 -6.88 -18.49 22.43
CA PRO A 169 -8.24 -18.58 22.93
C PRO A 169 -8.60 -20.06 23.09
N ALA A 170 -9.01 -20.44 24.31
CA ALA A 170 -9.66 -21.71 24.60
C ALA A 170 -10.91 -21.90 23.75
#